data_AF-A0A820MZU9-F1
#
_entry.id   AF-A0A820MZU9-F1
#
_cell.length_a   1.000
_cell.length_b   1.000
_cell.length_c   1.000
_cell.angle_alpha   90.00
_cell.angle_beta   90.00
_cell.angle_gamma   90.00
#
_symmetry.space_group_name_H-M   'P 1'
#
loop_
_entity.id
_entity.type
_entity.pdbx_description
1 polymer ?
#
loop_
_entity_poly.entity_id
_entity_poly.type
_entity_poly.pdbx_seq_one_letter_code
_entity_poly.pdbx_strand_id
1 'polypeptide(L)' 'MSIGRYYHTSSTLANGSVLVAAGMSSSSVILNSAELYNPST' A
#
# COMPACT_ATOMS: atom_id res chain seq x y z
N MET A 1 -2.14 11.25 -0.47
CA MET A 1 -1.42 11.20 -1.76
C MET A 1 -0.94 9.77 -1.90
N SER A 2 -1.58 8.97 -2.76
CA SER A 2 -1.21 7.57 -2.92
C SER A 2 -0.05 7.47 -3.91
N ILE A 3 1.00 6.72 -3.54
CA ILE A 3 2.13 6.46 -4.42
C ILE A 3 1.87 5.16 -5.17
N GLY A 4 1.90 5.23 -6.51
CA GLY A 4 1.94 4.04 -7.35
C GLY A 4 3.13 3.18 -6.96
N ARG A 5 2.86 1.96 -6.46
CA ARG A 5 3.85 1.04 -5.91
C ARG A 5 3.65 -0.37 -6.44
N TYR A 6 4.75 -1.06 -6.73
CA TYR A 6 4.79 -2.46 -7.17
C TYR A 6 5.63 -3.31 -6.22
N TYR A 7 5.48 -4.65 -6.29
CA TYR A 7 6.06 -5.60 -5.34
C TYR A 7 5.77 -5.29 -3.86
N HIS A 8 4.65 -4.62 -3.58
CA HIS A 8 4.19 -4.34 -2.22
C HIS A 8 3.52 -5.58 -1.61
N THR A 9 3.39 -5.60 -0.29
CA THR A 9 2.55 -6.57 0.41
C THR A 9 1.20 -5.93 0.73
N SER A 10 0.11 -6.61 0.36
CA SER A 10 -1.25 -6.21 0.73
C SER A 10 -1.84 -7.22 1.71
N SER A 11 -2.58 -6.72 2.70
CA SER A 11 -3.32 -7.55 3.65
C SER A 11 -4.68 -6.94 3.96
N THR A 12 -5.72 -7.76 3.85
CA THR A 12 -7.08 -7.40 4.24
C THR A 12 -7.20 -7.47 5.76
N LEU A 13 -7.67 -6.38 6.36
CA LEU A 13 -7.92 -6.30 7.80
C LEU A 13 -9.34 -6.74 8.12
N ALA A 14 -9.60 -7.11 9.38
CA ALA A 14 -10.90 -7.58 9.85
C ALA A 14 -12.03 -6.54 9.67
N ASN A 15 -11.69 -5.26 9.58
CA ASN A 15 -12.63 -4.16 9.37
C ASN A 15 -12.93 -3.87 7.88
N GLY A 16 -12.39 -4.66 6.95
CA GLY A 16 -12.61 -4.50 5.50
C GLY A 16 -11.63 -3.54 4.81
N SER A 17 -10.78 -2.83 5.55
CA SER A 17 -9.70 -2.03 4.95
C SER A 17 -8.55 -2.91 4.45
N VAL A 18 -7.75 -2.37 3.53
CA VAL A 18 -6.56 -3.01 2.97
C VAL A 18 -5.32 -2.24 3.43
N LEU A 19 -4.45 -2.90 4.20
CA LEU A 19 -3.13 -2.37 4.51
C LEU A 19 -2.19 -2.72 3.37
N VAL A 20 -1.52 -1.71 2.81
CA VAL A 20 -0.48 -1.86 1.80
C VAL A 20 0.84 -1.40 2.38
N ALA A 21 1.79 -2.33 2.55
CA ALA A 21 3.10 -2.05 3.14
C ALA A 21 4.22 -2.23 2.11
N ALA A 22 5.24 -1.38 2.23
CA ALA A 22 6.46 -1.42 1.44
C ALA A 22 6.23 -1.43 -0.08
N GLY A 23 7.15 -2.02 -0.84
CA GLY A 23 7.15 -2.04 -2.29
C GLY A 23 8.13 -1.04 -2.89
N MET A 24 8.03 -0.84 -4.19
CA MET A 24 8.92 -0.01 -4.98
C MET A 24 8.11 1.01 -5.79
N SER A 25 8.54 2.28 -5.79
CA SER A 25 7.90 3.35 -6.58
C SER A 25 8.32 3.30 -8.05
N SER A 26 7.63 4.02 -8.94
CA SER A 26 8.00 4.15 -10.36
C SER A 26 9.46 4.55 -10.61
N SER A 27 10.09 5.27 -9.68
CA SER A 27 11.51 5.67 -9.75
C SER A 27 12.48 4.61 -9.22
N SER A 28 12.04 3.36 -9.05
CA SER A 28 12.83 2.24 -8.50
C SER A 28 13.32 2.46 -7.06
N VAL A 29 12.61 3.27 -6.28
CA VAL A 29 12.94 3.54 -4.87
C VAL A 29 12.16 2.57 -3.99
N ILE A 30 12.86 1.88 -3.09
CA ILE A 30 12.23 1.06 -2.05
C ILE A 30 11.50 1.95 -1.06
N LEU A 31 10.23 1.66 -0.82
CA LEU A 31 9.36 2.41 0.07
C LEU A 31 9.41 1.79 1.47
N ASN A 32 9.75 2.60 2.47
CA ASN A 32 9.67 2.26 3.88
C ASN A 32 8.38 2.80 4.53
N SER A 33 7.31 2.94 3.73
CA SER A 33 6.01 3.46 4.15
C SER A 33 4.90 2.44 3.94
N ALA A 34 3.81 2.61 4.70
CA ALA A 34 2.57 1.89 4.52
C ALA A 34 1.42 2.86 4.27
N GLU A 35 0.44 2.43 3.47
CA GLU A 35 -0.80 3.13 3.18
C GLU A 35 -1.98 2.24 3.58
N LEU A 36 -3.04 2.85 4.10
CA LEU A 36 -4.28 2.15 4.43
C LEU A 36 -5.36 2.56 3.43
N TYR A 37 -5.89 1.60 2.69
CA TYR A 37 -6.98 1.79 1.75
C TYR A 37 -8.30 1.35 2.38
N ASN A 38 -9.32 2.20 2.33
CA ASN A 38 -10.68 1.86 2.76
C ASN A 38 -11.56 1.76 1.51
N PRO A 39 -12.02 0.56 1.10
CA PRO A 39 -12.83 0.40 -0.12
C PRO A 39 -14.22 1.04 -0.02
N SER A 40 -14.66 1.48 1.16
CA SER A 40 -15.94 2.21 1.33
C SER A 40 -15.86 3.70 0.97
N THR A 41 -14.70 4.20 0.54
CA THR A 41 -14.44 5.60 0.15
C THR A 41 -13.47 5.67 -1.03
#